data_AF-A4P157-F1
#
_entry.id   AF-A4P157-F1
#
_cell.length_a   1.000
_cell.length_b   1.000
_cell.length_c   1.000
_cell.angle_alpha   90.00
_cell.angle_beta   90.00
_cell.angle_gamma   90.00
#
_symmetry.space_group_name_H-M   'P 1'
#
loop_
_entity.id
_entity.type
_entity.pdbx_description
1 polymer ?
#
loop_
_entity_poly.entity_id
_entity_poly.type
_entity_poly.pdbx_seq_one_letter_code
_entity_poly.pdbx_strand_id
1 'polypeptide(L)'
;MFQNFALATLGMFVFTRQTVPFQSLDRTSNWRHPTNVIVGAMPKTQFTGKESETVTISGRLIPEITGGRFSIKALELMADSGGAFPLIDGATFEIIGFL
;
A
#
# COMPACT_ATOMS: atom_id res chain seq x y z
N MET A 1 -23.74 -6.41 -12.07
CA MET A 1 -22.27 -6.54 -11.89
C MET A 1 -21.69 -5.18 -12.24
N PHE A 2 -21.43 -4.32 -11.25
CA PHE A 2 -20.81 -3.02 -11.51
C PHE A 2 -19.37 -3.29 -11.98
N GLN A 3 -19.05 -2.87 -13.19
CA GLN A 3 -17.72 -3.04 -13.75
C GLN A 3 -16.82 -2.00 -13.07
N ASN A 4 -16.01 -2.44 -12.11
CA ASN A 4 -15.09 -1.56 -11.41
C ASN A 4 -13.96 -1.15 -12.37
N PHE A 5 -14.01 0.09 -12.86
CA PHE A 5 -13.01 0.61 -13.80
C PHE A 5 -11.70 1.03 -13.11
N ALA A 6 -11.79 1.37 -11.82
CA ALA A 6 -10.66 1.76 -10.98
C ALA A 6 -10.28 0.62 -10.02
N LEU A 7 -8.97 0.34 -9.95
CA LEU A 7 -8.40 -0.68 -9.07
C LEU A 7 -8.09 -0.10 -7.68
N ALA A 8 -7.53 1.11 -7.63
CA ALA A 8 -7.25 1.86 -6.40
C ALA A 8 -6.96 3.33 -6.75
N THR A 9 -6.81 4.17 -5.73
CA THR A 9 -6.28 5.53 -5.86
C THR A 9 -5.17 5.78 -4.85
N LEU A 10 -4.05 6.36 -5.28
CA LEU A 10 -3.02 6.90 -4.40
C LEU A 10 -3.08 8.43 -4.47
N GLY A 11 -3.65 9.07 -3.46
CA GLY A 11 -3.97 10.50 -3.52
C GLY A 11 -4.84 10.80 -4.74
N MET A 12 -4.31 11.62 -5.66
CA MET A 12 -5.00 11.99 -6.91
C MET A 12 -4.68 11.06 -8.09
N PHE A 13 -3.76 10.10 -7.92
CA PHE A 13 -3.38 9.14 -8.95
C PHE A 13 -4.32 7.93 -8.93
N VAL A 14 -4.97 7.62 -10.05
CA VAL A 14 -5.92 6.50 -10.15
C VAL A 14 -5.29 5.34 -10.90
N PHE A 15 -5.26 4.17 -10.27
CA PHE A 15 -4.85 2.92 -10.90
C PHE A 15 -6.01 2.36 -11.73
N THR A 16 -5.82 2.29 -13.04
CA THR A 16 -6.79 1.78 -14.01
C THR A 16 -6.06 0.98 -15.10
N ARG A 17 -6.82 0.33 -15.98
CA ARG A 17 -6.25 -0.35 -17.16
C ARG A 17 -5.53 0.59 -18.14
N GLN A 18 -5.84 1.90 -18.12
CA GLN A 18 -5.26 2.91 -19.01
C GLN A 18 -4.06 3.64 -18.38
N THR A 19 -3.80 3.46 -17.08
CA THR A 19 -2.72 4.11 -16.35
C THR A 19 -1.66 3.09 -15.93
N VAL A 20 -1.73 2.56 -14.72
CA VAL A 20 -0.86 1.50 -14.20
C VAL A 20 -1.76 0.45 -13.57
N PRO A 21 -2.10 -0.64 -14.27
CA PRO A 21 -2.83 -1.73 -13.65
C PRO A 21 -1.88 -2.60 -12.83
N PHE A 22 -2.25 -2.85 -11.56
CA PHE A 22 -1.56 -3.79 -10.69
C PHE A 22 -2.28 -5.14 -10.61
N GLN A 23 -1.52 -6.20 -10.37
CA GLN A 23 -2.02 -7.58 -10.24
C GLN A 23 -2.09 -8.04 -8.78
N SER A 24 -1.20 -7.55 -7.92
CA SER A 24 -1.23 -7.85 -6.50
C SER A 24 -0.99 -6.60 -5.65
N LEU A 25 -1.60 -6.61 -4.47
CA LEU A 25 -1.36 -5.66 -3.39
C LEU A 25 -1.08 -6.49 -2.14
N ASP A 26 0.13 -6.36 -1.62
CA ASP A 26 0.61 -7.08 -0.45
C ASP A 26 0.87 -6.08 0.68
N ARG A 27 0.30 -6.33 1.86
CA ARG A 27 0.45 -5.47 3.03
C ARG A 27 1.05 -6.27 4.18
N THR A 28 2.18 -5.80 4.70
CA THR A 28 2.83 -6.37 5.89
C THR A 28 2.78 -5.35 7.01
N SER A 29 2.15 -5.71 8.13
CA SER A 29 2.09 -4.89 9.34
C SER A 29 2.79 -5.61 10.48
N ASN A 30 3.68 -4.91 11.16
CA ASN A 30 4.39 -5.43 12.32
C ASN A 30 3.86 -4.78 13.60
N TRP A 31 3.79 -5.56 14.67
CA TRP A 31 3.42 -5.10 16.01
C TRP A 31 4.49 -5.50 17.00
N ARG A 32 4.81 -4.59 17.92
CA ARG A 32 5.91 -4.78 18.86
C ARG A 32 5.42 -5.38 20.17
N HIS A 33 5.95 -6.57 20.47
CA HIS A 33 5.62 -7.37 21.64
C HIS A 33 6.87 -7.79 22.42
N PRO A 34 7.55 -6.87 23.15
CA PRO A 34 8.68 -7.24 23.97
C PRO A 34 8.26 -8.21 25.08
N THR A 35 9.14 -9.16 25.34
CA THR A 35 8.98 -10.14 26.41
C THR A 35 9.98 -9.84 27.51
N ASN A 36 9.49 -9.64 28.72
CA ASN A 36 10.31 -9.43 29.91
C ASN A 36 10.32 -10.70 30.75
N VAL A 37 11.53 -11.15 31.10
CA VAL A 37 11.73 -12.28 32.01
C VAL A 37 11.44 -11.82 33.43
N ILE A 38 10.65 -12.61 34.16
CA ILE A 38 10.36 -12.39 35.57
C ILE A 38 10.95 -13.54 36.41
N VAL A 39 11.53 -13.19 37.55
CA VAL A 39 12.15 -14.18 38.44
C VAL A 39 11.07 -15.06 39.06
N GLY A 40 11.23 -16.38 38.95
CA GLY A 40 10.32 -17.36 39.55
C GLY A 40 9.00 -17.56 38.82
N ALA A 41 8.82 -17.00 37.63
CA ALA A 41 7.60 -17.13 36.83
C ALA A 41 7.89 -17.13 35.32
N MET A 42 6.87 -17.43 34.52
CA MET A 42 7.00 -17.41 33.05
C MET A 42 7.19 -15.98 32.53
N PRO A 43 8.05 -15.76 31.51
CA PRO A 43 8.22 -14.46 30.88
C PRO A 43 6.88 -13.87 30.41
N LYS A 44 6.69 -12.57 30.62
CA LYS A 44 5.47 -11.87 30.22
C LYS A 44 5.73 -11.03 28.97
N THR A 45 4.83 -11.14 28.01
CA THR A 45 4.84 -10.35 26.78
C THR A 45 3.91 -9.15 26.93
N GLN A 46 4.37 -7.97 26.54
CA GLN A 46 3.58 -6.73 26.57
C GLN A 46 3.43 -6.16 25.18
N PHE A 47 2.21 -5.79 24.79
CA PHE A 47 1.99 -5.00 23.58
C PHE A 47 2.49 -3.56 23.80
N THR A 48 3.42 -3.10 22.96
CA THR A 48 4.01 -1.76 23.07
C THR A 48 3.66 -0.82 21.92
N GLY A 49 2.96 -1.33 20.90
CA GLY A 49 2.47 -0.52 19.79
C GLY A 49 2.65 -1.18 18.42
N LYS A 50 2.14 -0.48 17.40
CA LYS A 50 2.40 -0.81 16.00
C LYS A 50 3.83 -0.39 15.64
N GLU A 51 4.49 -1.20 14.82
CA GLU A 51 5.86 -0.94 14.34
C GLU A 51 5.81 -0.51 12.87
N SER A 52 6.62 -1.11 12.00
CA SER A 52 6.69 -0.80 10.59
C SER A 52 5.52 -1.40 9.83
N GLU A 53 5.08 -0.69 8.80
CA GLU A 53 4.13 -1.17 7.83
C GLU A 53 4.71 -0.98 6.43
N THR A 54 4.62 -2.02 5.61
CA THR A 54 5.07 -1.99 4.22
C THR A 54 3.91 -2.41 3.33
N VAL A 55 3.63 -1.60 2.31
CA VAL A 55 2.66 -1.92 1.25
C VAL A 55 3.41 -2.06 -0.06
N THR A 56 3.21 -3.18 -0.73
CA THR A 56 3.82 -3.51 -2.02
C THR A 56 2.73 -3.64 -3.07
N ILE A 57 2.80 -2.81 -4.11
CA ILE A 57 1.88 -2.86 -5.25
C ILE A 57 2.66 -3.40 -6.45
N SER A 58 2.30 -4.59 -6.92
CA SER A 58 3.00 -5.26 -8.03
C SER A 58 2.19 -5.14 -9.30
N GLY A 59 2.78 -4.48 -10.31
CA GLY A 59 2.16 -4.19 -11.59
C GLY A 59 3.03 -4.58 -12.78
N ARG A 60 2.40 -4.77 -13.94
CA ARG A 60 3.10 -4.85 -15.23
C ARG A 60 2.58 -3.77 -16.16
N LEU A 61 3.47 -2.89 -16.58
CA LEU A 61 3.18 -1.86 -17.56
C LEU A 61 3.63 -2.35 -18.95
N ILE A 62 2.70 -2.33 -19.90
CA ILE A 62 2.97 -2.63 -21.30
C ILE A 62 2.56 -1.36 -22.08
N PRO A 63 3.51 -0.45 -22.41
CA PRO A 63 3.19 0.88 -22.95
C PRO A 63 2.25 0.88 -24.15
N GLU A 64 2.34 -0.14 -25.00
CA GLU A 64 1.50 -0.31 -26.19
C GLU A 64 0.03 -0.66 -25.90
N ILE A 65 -0.27 -1.16 -24.70
CA ILE A 65 -1.58 -1.74 -24.34
C ILE A 65 -2.21 -1.05 -23.12
N THR A 66 -1.42 -0.74 -22.10
CA THR A 66 -1.89 -0.29 -20.77
C THR A 66 -1.60 1.17 -20.48
N GLY A 67 -0.95 1.87 -21.43
CA GLY A 67 -0.62 3.28 -21.32
C GLY A 67 0.72 3.55 -20.62
N GLY A 68 1.41 4.58 -21.14
CA GLY A 68 2.05 5.61 -20.33
C GLY A 68 3.43 5.37 -19.70
N ARG A 69 4.47 5.94 -20.34
CA ARG A 69 5.66 6.50 -19.65
C ARG A 69 5.27 7.63 -18.68
N PHE A 70 4.23 8.40 -19.00
CA PHE A 70 3.77 9.52 -18.16
C PHE A 70 3.15 9.06 -16.85
N SER A 71 2.43 7.94 -16.82
CA SER A 71 1.84 7.39 -15.61
C SER A 71 2.91 6.99 -14.58
N ILE A 72 3.98 6.35 -15.03
CA ILE A 72 5.14 6.01 -14.18
C ILE A 72 5.86 7.28 -13.72
N LYS A 73 6.09 8.26 -14.61
CA LYS A 73 6.67 9.55 -14.21
C LYS A 73 5.85 10.30 -13.16
N ALA A 74 4.52 10.19 -13.20
CA ALA A 74 3.66 10.79 -12.18
C ALA A 74 3.87 10.13 -10.81
N LEU A 75 4.01 8.80 -10.77
CA LEU A 75 4.34 8.07 -9.54
C LEU A 75 5.75 8.40 -9.02
N GLU A 76 6.73 8.54 -9.91
CA GLU A 76 8.09 9.01 -9.56
C GLU A 76 8.03 10.41 -8.95
N LEU A 77 7.30 11.35 -9.55
CA LEU A 77 7.13 12.70 -9.02
C LEU A 77 6.45 12.72 -7.65
N MET A 78 5.46 11.84 -7.43
CA MET A 78 4.82 11.69 -6.13
C MET A 78 5.82 11.16 -5.09
N ALA A 79 6.65 10.17 -5.43
CA ALA A 79 7.70 9.67 -4.55
C ALA A 79 8.74 10.77 -4.23
N ASP A 80 9.16 11.54 -5.23
CA ASP A 80 10.10 12.65 -5.06
C ASP A 80 9.54 13.78 -4.17
N SER A 81 8.21 13.94 -4.12
CA SER A 81 7.58 14.94 -3.26
C SER A 81 7.68 14.62 -1.76
N GLY A 82 7.91 13.36 -1.39
CA GLY A 82 7.94 12.90 0.01
C GLY A 82 6.61 13.09 0.77
N GLY A 83 5.52 13.39 0.06
CA GLY A 83 4.20 13.57 0.66
C GLY A 83 3.58 12.22 1.04
N ALA A 84 2.80 12.21 2.13
CA ALA A 84 2.01 11.06 2.53
C ALA A 84 0.66 11.07 1.78
N PHE A 85 0.47 10.14 0.84
CA PHE A 85 -0.73 10.04 0.00
C PHE A 85 -1.62 8.90 0.47
N PRO A 86 -2.94 9.12 0.62
CA PRO A 86 -3.86 8.04 0.99
C PRO A 86 -3.96 7.02 -0.15
N LEU A 87 -3.76 5.75 0.17
CA LEU A 87 -4.06 4.63 -0.70
C LEU A 87 -5.47 4.11 -0.39
N ILE A 88 -6.35 4.13 -1.38
CA ILE A 88 -7.76 3.75 -1.25
C ILE A 88 -8.06 2.63 -2.24
N ASP A 89 -8.67 1.55 -1.75
CA ASP A 89 -9.08 0.42 -2.58
C ASP A 89 -10.27 0.79 -3.47
N GLY A 90 -10.20 0.45 -4.77
CA GLY A 90 -11.24 0.82 -5.73
C GLY A 90 -12.52 0.01 -5.58
N ALA A 91 -12.48 -1.20 -5.03
CA ALA A 91 -13.62 -2.11 -4.90
C ALA A 91 -14.40 -1.90 -3.60
N THR A 92 -13.69 -1.65 -2.51
CA THR A 92 -14.25 -1.55 -1.16
C THR A 92 -14.32 -0.12 -0.66
N PHE A 93 -13.62 0.83 -1.31
CA PHE A 93 -13.44 2.21 -0.87
C PHE A 93 -12.75 2.33 0.49
N GLU A 94 -12.09 1.26 0.96
CA GLU A 94 -11.34 1.25 2.20
C GLU A 94 -10.03 2.03 2.04
N ILE A 95 -9.70 2.83 3.05
CA ILE A 95 -8.38 3.46 3.16
C ILE A 95 -7.40 2.39 3.67
N ILE A 96 -6.51 1.94 2.79
CA ILE A 96 -5.50 0.91 3.10
C ILE A 96 -4.41 1.49 4.00
N GLY A 97 -3.98 2.72 3.72
CA GLY A 97 -2.92 3.41 4.45
C GLY A 97 -2.53 4.73 3.80
N PHE A 98 -1.48 5.35 4.33
CA PHE A 98 -0.84 6.54 3.74
C PHE A 98 0.58 6.15 3.35
N LEU A 99 0.94 6.34 2.08
CA LEU A 99 2.25 6.01 1.52
C LEU A 99 3.07 7.27 1.27
#